data_AF-A0A8T5K3E3-F1
#
_entry.id   AF-A0A8T5K3E3-F1
#
_cell.length_a   1.000
_cell.length_b   1.000
_cell.length_c   1.000
_cell.angle_alpha   90.00
_cell.angle_beta   90.00
_cell.angle_gamma   90.00
#
_symmetry.space_group_name_H-M   'P 1'
#
loop_
_entity.id
_entity.type
_entity.pdbx_description
1 polymer ?
#
loop_
_entity_poly.entity_id
_entity_poly.type
_entity_poly.pdbx_seq_one_letter_code
_entity_poly.pdbx_strand_id
1 'polypeptide(L)'
;MAIIKSMHLKGFKSFAKPLDLEFGTGFNCIIGPNGSGKCLKGDSLIQLADGQLVEIEKLVESKYKTNAIKKIDDGYIIGGDNTKVLCFDTETLKTKEVNVGAFVKRTAPKNLIQVKTRSGKEIVATEYHPLFTLTDKGIKALRADELKEGIKIAIPRNIPIKPKSTTFYELLNLIKPEDQIYVPFSDNYFKLIANYKKQNKLTWKAFAKKAKIKQNILKGLKDKQSINFSYLVKILRTIKLTKEEITDLITKIQSKNQNKSIPMVWKNSPELMRFLGYLLAEGRLTKSNQIWFTNGTQEIVEDYLNLTKKLFNFAPEIKEYKPNCYDIILYSKPLIKILEKFGMQQNKTTEHKDISNLILKNSSNPELSQLLNGLFCGDGYVSKSHVDIVTKSPKLAVKIQSILTRLNIKYTSNEIYKICTTTQFRGKYHSINIYGSNNLKTFQDNIYLIHNNKRKRLEELTNKKSNPNLDLIEANNLIKNVCKDLKIKIKPLRKEFPTLDSYCYNQCT
;
A
#
# COMPACT_ATOMS: atom_id res chain seq x y z
N MET A 1 22.08 19.36 -52.04
CA MET A 1 22.06 18.67 -50.73
C MET A 1 20.97 19.33 -49.88
N ALA A 2 20.06 18.57 -49.29
CA ALA A 2 19.07 19.16 -48.37
C ALA A 2 19.79 19.56 -47.07
N ILE A 3 19.67 20.82 -46.67
CA ILE A 3 20.27 21.36 -45.44
C ILE A 3 19.11 21.75 -44.51
N ILE A 4 19.13 21.22 -43.29
CA ILE A 4 18.18 21.62 -42.23
C ILE A 4 18.62 23.02 -41.77
N LYS A 5 17.84 24.07 -42.07
CA LYS A 5 18.14 25.46 -41.68
C LYS A 5 17.74 25.78 -40.24
N SER A 6 16.68 25.15 -39.75
CA SER A 6 16.19 25.33 -38.40
C SER A 6 15.39 24.13 -37.94
N MET A 7 15.20 24.01 -36.62
CA MET A 7 14.36 23.00 -36.01
C MET A 7 13.57 23.62 -34.86
N HIS A 8 12.26 23.54 -34.97
CA HIS A 8 11.34 23.92 -33.89
C HIS A 8 11.10 22.71 -32.98
N LEU A 9 11.56 22.80 -31.74
CA LEU A 9 11.43 21.75 -30.73
C LEU A 9 10.31 22.10 -29.75
N LYS A 10 9.34 21.19 -29.57
CA LYS A 10 8.26 21.31 -28.59
C LYS A 10 8.01 19.96 -27.89
N GLY A 11 7.59 19.98 -26.63
CA GLY A 11 7.17 18.77 -25.91
C GLY A 11 8.30 17.92 -25.31
N PHE A 12 9.54 18.38 -25.36
CA PHE A 12 10.66 17.69 -24.71
C PHE A 12 10.66 17.92 -23.20
N LYS A 13 10.76 16.84 -22.41
CA LYS A 13 10.82 16.91 -20.93
C LYS A 13 12.01 17.73 -20.39
N SER A 14 13.00 18.06 -21.21
CA SER A 14 14.20 18.83 -20.82
C SER A 14 14.09 20.32 -21.18
N PHE A 15 13.10 20.70 -22.01
CA PHE A 15 12.86 22.07 -22.43
C PHE A 15 11.40 22.42 -22.12
N ALA A 16 11.18 23.18 -21.05
CA ALA A 16 9.83 23.56 -20.61
C ALA A 16 9.10 24.52 -21.58
N LYS A 17 9.83 25.15 -22.50
CA LYS A 17 9.33 26.07 -23.52
C LYS A 17 9.65 25.53 -24.93
N PRO A 18 8.85 25.86 -25.95
CA PRO A 18 9.25 25.66 -27.34
C PRO A 18 10.61 26.35 -27.59
N LEU A 19 11.47 25.68 -28.33
CA LEU A 19 12.82 26.16 -28.65
C LEU A 19 13.03 26.09 -30.15
N ASP A 20 13.31 27.23 -30.75
CA ASP A 20 13.77 27.33 -32.14
C ASP A 20 15.29 27.28 -32.16
N LEU A 21 15.85 26.31 -32.88
CA LEU A 21 17.28 26.20 -33.13
C LEU A 21 17.55 26.52 -34.59
N GLU A 22 18.42 27.50 -34.85
CA GLU A 22 18.94 27.77 -36.18
C GLU A 22 20.25 27.00 -36.39
N PHE A 23 20.43 26.48 -37.60
CA PHE A 23 21.61 25.69 -37.96
C PHE A 23 22.43 26.40 -39.03
N GLY A 24 23.75 26.32 -38.87
CA GLY A 24 24.69 26.80 -39.88
C GLY A 24 24.77 25.85 -41.08
N THR A 25 25.53 26.25 -42.09
CA THR A 25 25.78 25.45 -43.31
C THR A 25 26.82 24.33 -43.11
N GLY A 26 27.50 24.32 -41.96
CA GLY A 26 28.50 23.30 -41.58
C GLY A 26 27.92 22.12 -40.80
N PHE A 27 28.79 21.44 -40.03
CA PHE A 27 28.39 20.35 -39.16
C PHE A 27 27.69 20.89 -37.91
N ASN A 28 26.41 20.54 -37.74
CA ASN A 28 25.60 20.95 -36.58
C ASN A 28 25.43 19.75 -35.64
N CYS A 29 25.79 19.91 -34.36
CA CYS A 29 25.61 18.88 -33.33
C CYS A 29 24.63 19.36 -32.27
N ILE A 30 23.52 18.65 -32.08
CA ILE A 30 22.57 18.90 -30.99
C ILE A 30 22.88 17.91 -29.88
N ILE A 31 23.52 18.38 -28.82
CA ILE A 31 23.78 17.58 -27.63
C ILE A 31 22.67 17.89 -26.61
N GLY A 32 21.62 17.08 -26.62
CA GLY A 32 20.66 17.08 -25.53
C GLY A 32 21.24 16.29 -24.35
N PRO A 33 21.07 16.72 -23.08
CA PRO A 33 21.44 15.88 -21.95
C PRO A 33 20.67 14.56 -22.03
N ASN A 34 21.38 13.47 -22.37
CA ASN A 34 20.81 12.13 -22.47
C ASN A 34 20.08 11.79 -21.17
N GLY A 35 18.74 11.69 -21.23
CA GLY A 35 17.91 11.23 -20.11
C GLY A 35 18.07 12.03 -18.81
N SER A 36 18.53 13.28 -18.91
CA SER A 36 18.69 14.36 -17.91
C SER A 36 18.38 14.03 -16.43
N GLY A 37 19.06 13.04 -15.82
CA GLY A 37 19.08 12.83 -14.38
C GLY A 37 17.75 12.94 -13.64
N LYS A 38 16.59 12.61 -14.23
CA LYS A 38 15.25 12.75 -13.61
C LYS A 38 15.01 11.61 -12.63
N CYS A 39 15.75 11.59 -11.54
CA CYS A 39 15.82 10.46 -10.63
C CYS A 39 15.21 10.77 -9.27
N LEU A 40 14.75 9.72 -8.61
CA LEU A 40 14.38 9.72 -7.20
C LEU A 40 15.47 8.99 -6.42
N LYS A 41 15.59 9.27 -5.12
CA LYS A 41 16.46 8.50 -4.22
C LYS A 41 16.00 7.03 -4.17
N GLY A 42 16.94 6.08 -4.07
CA GLY A 42 16.66 4.64 -4.19
C GLY A 42 15.63 4.06 -3.21
N ASP A 43 15.54 4.62 -2.00
CA ASP A 43 14.58 4.26 -0.96
C ASP A 43 13.20 4.91 -1.16
N SER A 44 13.01 5.73 -2.20
CA SER A 44 11.72 6.32 -2.53
C SER A 44 10.70 5.23 -2.87
N LEU A 45 9.52 5.31 -2.26
CA LEU A 45 8.45 4.35 -2.49
C LEU A 45 7.62 4.71 -3.72
N ILE A 46 7.42 3.73 -4.59
CA ILE A 46 6.58 3.81 -5.79
C ILE A 46 5.38 2.89 -5.62
N GLN A 47 4.20 3.40 -5.97
CA GLN A 47 2.98 2.62 -6.03
C GLN A 47 2.80 1.99 -7.41
N LEU A 48 2.74 0.67 -7.45
CA LEU A 48 2.39 -0.08 -8.65
C LEU A 48 0.87 -0.04 -8.86
N ALA A 49 0.43 -0.27 -10.10
CA ALA A 49 -0.99 -0.26 -10.46
C ALA A 49 -1.81 -1.34 -9.75
N ASP A 50 -1.15 -2.41 -9.27
CA ASP A 50 -1.80 -3.46 -8.48
C ASP A 50 -1.88 -3.15 -6.99
N GLY A 51 -1.40 -1.99 -6.51
CA GLY A 51 -1.51 -1.55 -5.12
C GLY A 51 -0.24 -1.69 -4.30
N GLN A 52 0.75 -2.46 -4.76
CA GLN A 52 1.99 -2.66 -4.03
C GLN A 52 2.78 -1.36 -3.89
N LEU A 53 3.40 -1.12 -2.72
CA LEU A 53 4.39 -0.06 -2.54
C LEU A 53 5.78 -0.68 -2.44
N VAL A 54 6.65 -0.30 -3.36
CA VAL A 54 8.01 -0.85 -3.47
C VAL A 54 9.03 0.27 -3.51
N GLU A 55 10.18 0.08 -2.88
CA GLU A 55 11.32 0.98 -3.06
C GLU A 55 11.76 0.92 -4.52
N ILE A 56 11.99 2.08 -5.13
CA ILE A 56 12.32 2.17 -6.56
C ILE A 56 13.61 1.43 -6.88
N GLU A 57 14.60 1.46 -5.98
CA GLU A 57 15.85 0.70 -6.15
C GLU A 57 15.59 -0.80 -6.20
N LYS A 58 14.87 -1.35 -5.23
CA LYS A 58 14.52 -2.78 -5.21
C LYS A 58 13.72 -3.19 -6.43
N LEU A 59 12.81 -2.33 -6.90
CA LEU A 59 12.05 -2.58 -8.12
C LEU A 59 12.98 -2.69 -9.32
N VAL A 60 13.85 -1.70 -9.54
CA VAL A 60 14.82 -1.68 -10.66
C VAL A 60 15.78 -2.86 -10.57
N GLU A 61 16.34 -3.13 -9.39
CA GLU A 61 17.28 -4.23 -9.15
C GLU A 61 16.68 -5.61 -9.44
N SER A 62 15.39 -5.79 -9.14
CA SER A 62 14.72 -7.06 -9.42
C SER A 62 14.67 -7.41 -10.92
N LYS A 63 14.82 -6.41 -11.81
CA LYS A 63 14.70 -6.58 -13.27
C LYS A 63 16.01 -6.94 -13.97
N TYR A 64 17.16 -6.83 -13.30
CA TYR A 64 18.46 -7.18 -13.89
C TYR A 64 18.52 -8.62 -14.37
N LYS A 65 17.83 -9.55 -13.68
CA LYS A 65 17.89 -10.98 -14.01
C LYS A 65 16.96 -11.39 -15.15
N THR A 66 16.00 -10.54 -15.49
CA THR A 66 14.86 -10.93 -16.33
C THR A 66 14.77 -10.17 -17.63
N ASN A 67 15.46 -9.04 -17.74
CA ASN A 67 15.26 -8.08 -18.85
C ASN A 67 16.60 -7.72 -19.50
N ALA A 68 16.53 -7.26 -20.75
CA ALA A 68 17.70 -6.76 -21.48
C ALA A 68 18.30 -5.52 -20.79
N ILE A 69 19.62 -5.49 -20.68
CA ILE A 69 20.36 -4.42 -20.00
C ILE A 69 21.23 -3.69 -21.02
N LYS A 70 21.15 -2.35 -21.01
CA LYS A 70 22.05 -1.45 -21.71
C LYS A 70 22.84 -0.64 -20.68
N LYS A 71 24.16 -0.80 -20.69
CA LYS A 71 25.07 0.04 -19.89
C LYS A 71 25.13 1.45 -20.49
N ILE A 72 25.17 2.45 -19.63
CA ILE A 72 25.40 3.86 -19.96
C ILE A 72 26.52 4.39 -19.06
N ASP A 73 27.06 5.57 -19.38
CA ASP A 73 28.23 6.15 -18.70
C ASP A 73 28.06 6.22 -17.18
N ASP A 74 26.86 6.60 -16.73
CA ASP A 74 26.53 6.79 -15.33
C ASP A 74 25.57 5.73 -14.77
N GLY A 75 25.44 4.54 -15.38
CA GLY A 75 24.59 3.47 -14.85
C GLY A 75 24.03 2.49 -15.88
N TYR A 76 22.74 2.15 -15.75
CA TYR A 76 22.09 1.11 -16.56
C TYR A 76 20.65 1.49 -16.92
N ILE A 77 20.28 1.15 -18.15
CA ILE A 77 18.90 1.13 -18.63
C ILE A 77 18.50 -0.33 -18.80
N ILE A 78 17.43 -0.73 -18.16
CA ILE A 78 16.88 -2.08 -18.20
C ILE A 78 15.55 -2.00 -18.95
N GLY A 79 15.34 -2.87 -19.93
CA GLY A 79 14.12 -2.88 -20.73
C GLY A 79 12.87 -3.03 -19.86
N GLY A 80 11.76 -2.42 -20.31
CA GLY A 80 10.46 -2.55 -19.66
C GLY A 80 9.91 -3.97 -19.64
N ASP A 81 8.83 -4.17 -18.90
CA ASP A 81 8.05 -5.40 -18.87
C ASP A 81 6.56 -5.09 -18.66
N ASN A 82 5.78 -6.08 -18.25
CA ASN A 82 4.36 -5.93 -17.93
C ASN A 82 4.10 -5.25 -16.56
N THR A 83 5.12 -4.67 -15.92
CA THR A 83 4.93 -3.86 -14.71
C THR A 83 4.17 -2.59 -15.09
N LYS A 84 3.12 -2.31 -14.32
CA LYS A 84 2.27 -1.14 -14.51
C LYS A 84 2.35 -0.21 -13.32
N VAL A 85 2.30 1.09 -13.58
CA VAL A 85 2.23 2.16 -12.58
C VAL A 85 1.04 3.07 -12.86
N LEU A 86 0.58 3.79 -11.84
CA LEU A 86 -0.42 4.84 -12.03
C LEU A 86 0.31 6.14 -12.38
N CYS A 87 -0.07 6.73 -13.52
CA CYS A 87 0.47 8.00 -14.00
C CYS A 87 -0.62 9.07 -14.01
N PHE A 88 -0.24 10.29 -13.68
CA PHE A 88 -1.08 11.47 -13.92
C PHE A 88 -1.14 11.76 -15.42
N ASP A 89 -2.35 11.87 -15.94
CA ASP A 89 -2.63 12.25 -17.31
C ASP A 89 -2.90 13.76 -17.36
N THR A 90 -2.03 14.49 -18.07
CA THR A 90 -2.06 15.96 -18.11
C THR A 90 -3.19 16.53 -18.98
N GLU A 91 -3.85 15.71 -19.79
CA GLU A 91 -4.99 16.15 -20.61
C GLU A 91 -6.30 15.97 -19.85
N THR A 92 -6.47 14.81 -19.21
CA THR A 92 -7.72 14.46 -18.50
C THR A 92 -7.72 14.85 -17.02
N LEU A 93 -6.56 15.20 -16.47
CA LEU A 93 -6.33 15.44 -15.02
C LEU A 93 -6.65 14.23 -14.13
N LYS A 94 -6.70 13.02 -14.72
CA LYS A 94 -7.00 11.77 -14.04
C LYS A 94 -5.77 10.87 -13.97
N THR A 95 -5.85 9.85 -13.13
CA THR A 95 -4.83 8.79 -13.09
C THR A 95 -5.15 7.69 -14.08
N LYS A 96 -4.16 7.22 -14.83
CA LYS A 96 -4.29 6.05 -15.72
C LYS A 96 -3.16 5.04 -15.48
N GLU A 97 -3.43 3.77 -15.73
CA GLU A 97 -2.39 2.74 -15.73
C GLU A 97 -1.51 2.87 -16.98
N VAL A 98 -0.19 2.82 -16.80
CA VAL A 98 0.79 2.85 -17.89
C VAL A 98 1.83 1.76 -17.68
N ASN A 99 2.23 1.09 -18.76
CA ASN A 99 3.33 0.13 -18.73
C ASN A 99 4.67 0.86 -18.55
N VAL A 100 5.56 0.30 -17.73
CA VAL A 100 6.91 0.83 -17.56
C VAL A 100 7.74 0.46 -18.79
N GLY A 101 8.10 1.46 -19.60
CA GLY A 101 8.89 1.25 -20.83
C GLY A 101 10.37 0.93 -20.59
N ALA A 102 10.95 1.43 -19.49
CA ALA A 102 12.30 1.12 -19.05
C ALA A 102 12.47 1.40 -17.55
N PHE A 103 13.38 0.65 -16.92
CA PHE A 103 13.84 0.88 -15.56
C PHE A 103 15.27 1.44 -15.63
N VAL A 104 15.54 2.54 -14.94
CA VAL A 104 16.83 3.25 -15.05
C VAL A 104 17.46 3.36 -13.67
N LYS A 105 18.71 2.91 -13.54
CA LYS A 105 19.56 3.14 -12.35
C LYS A 105 20.74 4.01 -12.77
N ARG A 106 20.99 5.09 -12.03
CA ARG A 106 22.10 6.02 -12.26
C ARG A 106 22.91 6.24 -11.00
N THR A 107 24.17 6.60 -11.17
CA THR A 107 25.03 7.12 -10.12
C THR A 107 24.43 8.41 -9.58
N ALA A 108 24.22 8.48 -8.27
CA ALA A 108 23.60 9.64 -7.64
C ALA A 108 24.56 10.86 -7.71
N PRO A 109 24.05 12.07 -8.00
CA PRO A 109 24.84 13.30 -7.88
C PRO A 109 25.18 13.59 -6.41
N LYS A 110 26.12 14.52 -6.18
CA LYS A 110 26.53 14.92 -4.82
C LYS A 110 25.38 15.51 -4.00
N ASN A 111 24.47 16.25 -4.66
CA ASN A 111 23.36 16.95 -4.02
C ASN A 111 22.01 16.45 -4.55
N LEU A 112 21.03 16.36 -3.66
CA LEU A 112 19.63 16.05 -3.97
C LEU A 112 18.73 17.09 -3.28
N ILE A 113 17.54 17.28 -3.83
CA ILE A 113 16.52 18.18 -3.28
C ILE A 113 15.44 17.36 -2.58
N GLN A 114 15.18 17.71 -1.32
CA GLN A 114 14.05 17.19 -0.55
C GLN A 114 12.89 18.19 -0.66
N VAL A 115 11.80 17.77 -1.28
CA VAL A 115 10.57 18.57 -1.38
C VAL A 115 9.58 18.06 -0.35
N LYS A 116 9.18 18.93 0.58
CA LYS A 116 8.19 18.63 1.63
C LYS A 116 6.95 19.50 1.46
N THR A 117 5.79 18.85 1.39
CA THR A 117 4.50 19.54 1.31
C THR A 117 3.95 19.85 2.70
N ARG A 118 3.05 20.85 2.78
CA ARG A 118 2.26 21.13 4.00
C ARG A 118 1.47 19.91 4.52
N SER A 119 1.08 18.99 3.62
CA SER A 119 0.39 17.75 4.01
C SER A 119 1.31 16.70 4.65
N GLY A 120 2.63 16.96 4.70
CA GLY A 120 3.63 16.04 5.23
C GLY A 120 4.20 15.06 4.22
N LYS A 121 3.71 15.05 2.97
CA LYS A 121 4.33 14.26 1.90
C LYS A 121 5.71 14.80 1.58
N GLU A 122 6.63 13.88 1.34
CA GLU A 122 8.03 14.13 1.07
C GLU A 122 8.49 13.32 -0.14
N ILE A 123 9.33 13.93 -0.97
CA ILE A 123 10.12 13.22 -1.97
C ILE A 123 11.56 13.74 -1.95
N VAL A 124 12.52 12.87 -2.25
CA VAL A 124 13.93 13.25 -2.46
C VAL A 124 14.29 12.94 -3.91
N ALA A 125 14.66 13.98 -4.65
CA ALA A 125 14.87 13.91 -6.08
C ALA A 125 16.08 14.72 -6.51
N THR A 126 16.55 14.47 -7.72
CA THR A 126 17.54 15.31 -8.41
C THR A 126 16.98 16.68 -8.75
N GLU A 127 17.84 17.69 -8.91
CA GLU A 127 17.46 19.08 -9.22
C GLU A 127 16.51 19.21 -10.41
N TYR A 128 16.76 18.48 -11.50
CA TYR A 128 15.97 18.51 -12.73
C TYR A 128 14.68 17.66 -12.70
N HIS A 129 14.32 17.07 -11.56
CA HIS A 129 13.14 16.20 -11.47
C HIS A 129 11.84 17.02 -11.63
N PRO A 130 10.97 16.70 -12.60
CA PRO A 130 9.78 17.50 -12.86
C PRO A 130 8.66 17.23 -11.86
N LEU A 131 8.05 18.29 -11.37
CA LEU A 131 6.86 18.31 -10.53
C LEU A 131 5.78 19.19 -11.20
N PHE A 132 4.53 18.75 -11.17
CA PHE A 132 3.46 19.46 -11.85
C PHE A 132 2.80 20.48 -10.91
N THR A 133 2.57 21.69 -11.40
CA THR A 133 1.74 22.72 -10.78
C THR A 133 0.60 23.09 -11.73
N LEU A 134 -0.46 23.71 -11.21
CA LEU A 134 -1.59 24.19 -11.99
C LEU A 134 -1.63 25.71 -11.96
N THR A 135 -1.61 26.33 -13.13
CA THR A 135 -1.66 27.78 -13.34
C THR A 135 -2.94 28.17 -14.08
N ASP A 136 -3.20 29.47 -14.21
CA ASP A 136 -4.25 30.03 -15.07
C ASP A 136 -4.16 29.57 -16.54
N LYS A 137 -2.95 29.26 -17.02
CA LYS A 137 -2.66 28.73 -18.36
C LYS A 137 -2.69 27.19 -18.44
N GLY A 138 -3.11 26.51 -17.37
CA GLY A 138 -3.16 25.05 -17.28
C GLY A 138 -1.95 24.45 -16.54
N ILE A 139 -1.70 23.17 -16.77
CA ILE A 139 -0.62 22.45 -16.08
C ILE A 139 0.74 22.93 -16.57
N LYS A 140 1.63 23.19 -15.61
CA LYS A 140 3.03 23.50 -15.85
C LYS A 140 3.92 22.51 -15.09
N ALA A 141 4.96 22.01 -15.74
CA ALA A 141 6.02 21.28 -15.04
C ALA A 141 7.09 22.27 -14.55
N LEU A 142 7.46 22.17 -13.28
CA LEU A 142 8.58 22.88 -12.66
C LEU A 142 9.65 21.84 -12.28
N ARG A 143 10.92 22.21 -12.40
CA ARG A 143 12.00 21.40 -11.84
C ARG A 143 11.98 21.48 -10.31
N ALA A 144 12.60 20.50 -9.65
CA ALA A 144 12.66 20.46 -8.20
C ALA A 144 13.41 21.67 -7.62
N ASP A 145 14.43 22.18 -8.31
CA ASP A 145 15.21 23.38 -7.92
C ASP A 145 14.54 24.71 -8.27
N GLU A 146 13.49 24.70 -9.11
CA GLU A 146 12.66 25.87 -9.38
C GLU A 146 11.55 26.07 -8.34
N LEU A 147 11.32 25.07 -7.48
CA LEU A 147 10.30 25.15 -6.46
C LEU A 147 10.68 26.13 -5.35
N LYS A 148 9.69 26.90 -4.92
CA LYS A 148 9.76 27.81 -3.77
C LYS A 148 8.67 27.43 -2.77
N GLU A 149 8.87 27.79 -1.52
CA GLU A 149 7.84 27.62 -0.50
C GLU A 149 6.54 28.33 -0.92
N GLY A 150 5.40 27.69 -0.64
CA GLY A 150 4.09 28.17 -1.06
C GLY A 150 3.60 27.64 -2.42
N ILE A 151 4.51 27.16 -3.30
CA ILE A 151 4.09 26.59 -4.59
C ILE A 151 3.24 25.33 -4.38
N LYS A 152 2.09 25.31 -5.04
CA LYS A 152 1.17 24.18 -5.05
C LYS A 152 1.63 23.16 -6.09
N ILE A 153 1.80 21.91 -5.68
CA ILE A 153 2.15 20.79 -6.56
C ILE A 153 1.01 19.77 -6.63
N ALA A 154 0.89 19.10 -7.77
CA ALA A 154 -0.09 18.06 -8.00
C ALA A 154 0.21 16.84 -7.12
N ILE A 155 -0.82 16.41 -6.40
CA ILE A 155 -0.82 15.16 -5.63
C ILE A 155 -2.07 14.36 -5.98
N PRO A 156 -2.03 13.02 -5.94
CA PRO A 156 -3.22 12.22 -6.17
C PRO A 156 -4.27 12.50 -5.09
N ARG A 157 -5.48 12.86 -5.51
CA ARG A 157 -6.64 12.97 -4.62
C ARG A 157 -7.20 11.60 -4.26
N ASN A 158 -7.21 10.70 -5.23
CA ASN A 158 -7.67 9.33 -5.13
C ASN A 158 -6.71 8.43 -5.94
N ILE A 159 -6.54 7.19 -5.49
CA ILE A 159 -5.73 6.18 -6.15
C ILE A 159 -6.66 4.97 -6.41
N PRO A 160 -7.32 4.91 -7.58
CA PRO A 160 -8.42 3.98 -7.84
C PRO A 160 -7.91 2.58 -8.19
N ILE A 161 -7.36 1.88 -7.20
CA ILE A 161 -6.81 0.53 -7.38
C ILE A 161 -7.89 -0.50 -7.13
N LYS A 162 -7.99 -1.47 -8.04
CA LYS A 162 -8.85 -2.64 -7.90
C LYS A 162 -7.98 -3.90 -7.84
N PRO A 163 -8.18 -4.78 -6.84
CA PRO A 163 -7.44 -6.02 -6.77
C PRO A 163 -7.81 -6.91 -7.98
N LYS A 164 -6.82 -7.56 -8.59
CA LYS A 164 -7.08 -8.54 -9.67
C LYS A 164 -7.69 -9.84 -9.13
N SER A 165 -7.43 -10.14 -7.86
CA SER A 165 -8.01 -11.25 -7.11
C SER A 165 -8.04 -10.87 -5.64
N THR A 166 -9.02 -11.38 -4.91
CA THR A 166 -9.05 -11.34 -3.45
C THR A 166 -8.40 -12.58 -2.84
N THR A 167 -7.84 -13.49 -3.65
CA THR A 167 -7.18 -14.71 -3.18
C THR A 167 -5.66 -14.51 -3.08
N PHE A 168 -5.09 -14.85 -1.93
CA PHE A 168 -3.67 -14.74 -1.61
C PHE A 168 -2.83 -15.88 -2.25
N TYR A 169 -2.87 -16.03 -3.58
CA TYR A 169 -2.10 -17.08 -4.28
C TYR A 169 -0.59 -17.02 -4.03
N GLU A 170 -0.07 -15.84 -3.70
CA GLU A 170 1.35 -15.67 -3.37
C GLU A 170 1.77 -16.50 -2.15
N LEU A 171 0.85 -16.86 -1.24
CA LEU A 171 1.15 -17.73 -0.09
C LEU A 171 1.69 -19.10 -0.52
N LEU A 172 1.30 -19.61 -1.70
CA LEU A 172 1.88 -20.83 -2.28
C LEU A 172 3.40 -20.76 -2.42
N ASN A 173 3.94 -19.54 -2.58
CA ASN A 173 5.37 -19.29 -2.74
C ASN A 173 6.02 -18.70 -1.48
N LEU A 174 5.28 -17.91 -0.70
CA LEU A 174 5.78 -17.23 0.50
C LEU A 174 5.92 -18.16 1.70
N ILE A 175 5.10 -19.20 1.79
CA ILE A 175 5.20 -20.22 2.84
C ILE A 175 6.35 -21.18 2.49
N LYS A 176 7.35 -21.23 3.36
CA LYS A 176 8.56 -22.02 3.19
C LYS A 176 8.57 -23.23 4.13
N PRO A 177 9.37 -24.28 3.87
CA PRO A 177 9.45 -25.43 4.75
C PRO A 177 9.76 -25.06 6.21
N GLU A 178 10.57 -24.01 6.42
CA GLU A 178 11.03 -23.53 7.73
C GLU A 178 9.91 -22.88 8.55
N ASP A 179 8.82 -22.45 7.90
CA ASP A 179 7.62 -21.96 8.60
C ASP A 179 6.92 -23.09 9.39
N GLN A 180 7.24 -24.36 9.12
CA GLN A 180 6.69 -25.54 9.79
C GLN A 180 5.15 -25.59 9.77
N ILE A 181 4.55 -25.13 8.68
CA ILE A 181 3.11 -25.29 8.39
C ILE A 181 2.90 -26.64 7.70
N TYR A 182 1.95 -27.43 8.21
CA TYR A 182 1.59 -28.73 7.65
C TYR A 182 0.13 -28.73 7.19
N VAL A 183 -0.17 -29.57 6.20
CA VAL A 183 -1.51 -29.81 5.67
C VAL A 183 -1.93 -31.20 6.13
N PRO A 184 -3.12 -31.36 6.76
CA PRO A 184 -3.65 -32.67 7.10
C PRO A 184 -3.73 -33.59 5.88
N PHE A 185 -3.66 -34.91 6.10
CA PHE A 185 -3.86 -35.87 5.02
C PHE A 185 -5.26 -35.71 4.39
N SER A 186 -5.35 -35.82 3.06
CA SER A 186 -6.62 -35.90 2.35
C SER A 186 -6.51 -36.86 1.18
N ASP A 187 -7.49 -37.76 1.06
CA ASP A 187 -7.59 -38.67 -0.07
C ASP A 187 -7.77 -37.94 -1.41
N ASN A 188 -8.34 -36.72 -1.41
CA ASN A 188 -8.62 -35.96 -2.63
C ASN A 188 -7.34 -35.66 -3.41
N TYR A 189 -6.37 -35.00 -2.78
CA TYR A 189 -5.11 -34.72 -3.45
C TYR A 189 -4.25 -35.97 -3.61
N PHE A 190 -4.36 -36.95 -2.71
CA PHE A 190 -3.55 -38.17 -2.79
C PHE A 190 -3.93 -39.02 -4.01
N LYS A 191 -5.23 -39.16 -4.30
CA LYS A 191 -5.74 -39.83 -5.50
C LYS A 191 -5.21 -39.18 -6.78
N LEU A 192 -5.19 -37.85 -6.85
CA LEU A 192 -4.64 -37.11 -8.01
C LEU A 192 -3.15 -37.42 -8.22
N ILE A 193 -2.36 -37.42 -7.14
CA ILE A 193 -0.93 -37.75 -7.19
C ILE A 193 -0.71 -39.20 -7.64
N ALA A 194 -1.47 -40.15 -7.08
CA ALA A 194 -1.38 -41.57 -7.41
C ALA A 194 -1.77 -41.84 -8.87
N ASN A 195 -2.83 -41.20 -9.36
CA ASN A 195 -3.28 -41.31 -10.74
C ASN A 195 -2.24 -40.77 -11.73
N TYR A 196 -1.69 -39.58 -11.47
CA TYR A 196 -0.63 -39.02 -12.30
C TYR A 196 0.59 -39.95 -12.37
N LYS A 197 1.04 -40.46 -11.22
CA LYS A 197 2.13 -41.43 -11.15
C LYS A 197 1.84 -42.67 -12.02
N LYS A 198 0.62 -43.24 -11.91
CA LYS A 198 0.20 -44.42 -12.68
C LYS A 198 0.19 -44.15 -14.18
N GLN A 199 -0.43 -43.06 -14.61
CA GLN A 199 -0.50 -42.65 -16.03
C GLN A 199 0.89 -42.44 -16.64
N ASN A 200 1.82 -41.87 -15.87
CA ASN A 200 3.19 -41.62 -16.33
C ASN A 200 4.16 -42.79 -16.07
N LYS A 201 3.65 -43.96 -15.62
CA LYS A 201 4.44 -45.17 -15.31
C LYS A 201 5.65 -44.90 -14.39
N LEU A 202 5.51 -43.99 -13.43
CA LEU A 202 6.60 -43.59 -12.54
C LEU A 202 6.64 -44.47 -11.28
N THR A 203 7.83 -44.78 -10.76
CA THR A 203 7.95 -45.24 -9.36
C THR A 203 7.81 -44.08 -8.39
N TRP A 204 7.49 -44.34 -7.12
CA TRP A 204 7.47 -43.28 -6.09
C TRP A 204 8.83 -42.60 -5.92
N LYS A 205 9.94 -43.36 -6.08
CA LYS A 205 11.31 -42.82 -6.07
C LYS A 205 11.56 -41.88 -7.24
N ALA A 206 11.16 -42.27 -8.45
CA ALA A 206 11.26 -41.42 -9.64
C ALA A 206 10.41 -40.15 -9.51
N PHE A 207 9.18 -40.28 -8.98
CA PHE A 207 8.31 -39.14 -8.73
C PHE A 207 8.90 -38.15 -7.71
N ALA A 208 9.48 -38.64 -6.59
CA ALA A 208 10.16 -37.78 -5.62
C ALA A 208 11.29 -36.96 -6.24
N LYS A 209 12.11 -37.60 -7.09
CA LYS A 209 13.18 -36.92 -7.85
C LYS A 209 12.62 -35.85 -8.77
N LYS A 210 11.53 -36.16 -9.50
CA LYS A 210 10.83 -35.21 -10.39
C LYS A 210 10.29 -34.00 -9.62
N ALA A 211 9.68 -34.22 -8.45
CA ALA A 211 9.15 -33.18 -7.59
C ALA A 211 10.23 -32.43 -6.76
N LYS A 212 11.50 -32.84 -6.87
CA LYS A 212 12.64 -32.29 -6.11
C LYS A 212 12.40 -32.30 -4.60
N ILE A 213 11.93 -33.45 -4.08
CA ILE A 213 11.69 -33.69 -2.65
C ILE A 213 12.35 -35.01 -2.20
N LYS A 214 12.60 -35.13 -0.90
CA LYS A 214 13.13 -36.36 -0.30
C LYS A 214 12.08 -37.48 -0.35
N GLN A 215 12.51 -38.71 -0.60
CA GLN A 215 11.60 -39.88 -0.74
C GLN A 215 10.79 -40.17 0.53
N ASN A 216 11.36 -39.91 1.71
CA ASN A 216 10.69 -40.11 2.99
C ASN A 216 9.41 -39.26 3.14
N ILE A 217 9.35 -38.08 2.49
CA ILE A 217 8.14 -37.25 2.47
C ILE A 217 6.97 -37.98 1.81
N LEU A 218 7.22 -38.66 0.69
CA LEU A 218 6.18 -39.46 0.02
C LEU A 218 5.85 -40.74 0.79
N LYS A 219 6.81 -41.30 1.53
CA LYS A 219 6.52 -42.43 2.43
C LYS A 219 5.49 -42.01 3.48
N GLY A 220 5.75 -40.92 4.22
CA GLY A 220 4.79 -40.40 5.20
C GLY A 220 3.42 -40.08 4.59
N LEU A 221 3.39 -39.54 3.36
CA LEU A 221 2.13 -39.29 2.65
C LEU A 221 1.33 -40.57 2.35
N LYS A 222 2.01 -41.66 1.96
CA LYS A 222 1.35 -42.97 1.77
C LYS A 222 0.85 -43.55 3.09
N ASP A 223 1.57 -43.29 4.17
CA ASP A 223 1.21 -43.67 5.53
C ASP A 223 0.14 -42.74 6.13
N LYS A 224 -0.53 -41.93 5.28
CA LYS A 224 -1.60 -40.98 5.63
C LYS A 224 -1.22 -39.93 6.66
N GLN A 225 0.07 -39.57 6.74
CA GLN A 225 0.55 -38.52 7.63
C GLN A 225 0.33 -37.13 7.02
N SER A 226 0.25 -36.12 7.89
CA SER A 226 0.27 -34.71 7.45
C SER A 226 1.58 -34.37 6.76
N ILE A 227 1.53 -33.49 5.77
CA ILE A 227 2.67 -33.13 4.92
C ILE A 227 2.99 -31.64 5.06
N ASN A 228 4.28 -31.29 5.05
CA ASN A 228 4.67 -29.88 5.05
C ASN A 228 4.10 -29.16 3.83
N PHE A 229 3.48 -28.00 4.05
CA PHE A 229 2.77 -27.23 3.04
C PHE A 229 3.60 -26.99 1.78
N SER A 230 4.86 -26.54 1.94
CA SER A 230 5.71 -26.19 0.81
C SER A 230 6.06 -27.41 -0.05
N TYR A 231 6.24 -28.58 0.57
CA TYR A 231 6.46 -29.82 -0.16
C TYR A 231 5.20 -30.32 -0.87
N LEU A 232 4.01 -30.20 -0.25
CA LEU A 232 2.75 -30.53 -0.92
C LEU A 232 2.54 -29.64 -2.15
N VAL A 233 2.74 -28.32 -2.05
CA VAL A 233 2.64 -27.41 -3.20
C VAL A 233 3.59 -27.81 -4.34
N LYS A 234 4.83 -28.21 -4.03
CA LYS A 234 5.78 -28.73 -5.04
C LYS A 234 5.26 -30.01 -5.71
N ILE A 235 4.70 -30.94 -4.94
CA ILE A 235 4.10 -32.18 -5.47
C ILE A 235 2.93 -31.84 -6.41
N LEU A 236 2.01 -30.97 -5.98
CA LEU A 236 0.82 -30.63 -6.76
C LEU A 236 1.17 -29.87 -8.06
N ARG A 237 2.17 -28.99 -8.02
CA ARG A 237 2.71 -28.36 -9.24
C ARG A 237 3.38 -29.35 -10.18
N THR A 238 4.03 -30.39 -9.65
CA THR A 238 4.69 -31.43 -10.46
C THR A 238 3.68 -32.22 -11.29
N ILE A 239 2.47 -32.41 -10.76
CA ILE A 239 1.36 -33.02 -11.47
C ILE A 239 0.53 -32.00 -12.28
N LYS A 240 1.07 -30.79 -12.48
CA LYS A 240 0.54 -29.71 -13.33
C LYS A 240 -0.78 -29.08 -12.87
N LEU A 241 -1.13 -29.14 -11.58
CA LEU A 241 -2.26 -28.36 -11.08
C LEU A 241 -1.97 -26.85 -11.13
N THR A 242 -3.00 -26.10 -11.49
CA THR A 242 -3.08 -24.65 -11.43
C THR A 242 -3.08 -24.15 -9.98
N LYS A 243 -2.85 -22.85 -9.78
CA LYS A 243 -2.86 -22.25 -8.44
C LYS A 243 -4.25 -22.31 -7.81
N GLU A 244 -5.31 -22.17 -8.62
CA GLU A 244 -6.71 -22.28 -8.25
C GLU A 244 -7.03 -23.68 -7.69
N GLU A 245 -6.70 -24.73 -8.46
CA GLU A 245 -6.95 -26.11 -8.02
C GLU A 245 -6.15 -26.47 -6.76
N ILE A 246 -4.91 -25.96 -6.63
CA ILE A 246 -4.12 -26.18 -5.41
C ILE A 246 -4.76 -25.51 -4.20
N THR A 247 -5.28 -24.29 -4.34
CA THR A 247 -5.94 -23.59 -3.23
C THR A 247 -7.21 -24.31 -2.79
N ASP A 248 -7.97 -24.88 -3.73
CA ASP A 248 -9.19 -25.64 -3.44
C ASP A 248 -8.90 -26.96 -2.72
N LEU A 249 -7.75 -27.58 -2.98
CA LEU A 249 -7.33 -28.82 -2.31
C LEU A 249 -6.76 -28.59 -0.90
N ILE A 250 -6.13 -27.44 -0.65
CA ILE A 250 -5.49 -27.13 0.65
C ILE A 250 -6.43 -26.27 1.48
N THR A 251 -7.45 -26.88 2.11
CA THR A 251 -8.48 -26.14 2.86
C THR A 251 -8.13 -25.89 4.32
N LYS A 252 -7.22 -26.68 4.90
CA LYS A 252 -6.83 -26.62 6.32
C LYS A 252 -5.33 -26.70 6.50
N ILE A 253 -4.83 -26.09 7.57
CA ILE A 253 -3.43 -26.13 7.98
C ILE A 253 -3.31 -26.44 9.47
N GLN A 254 -2.19 -27.02 9.87
CA GLN A 254 -1.91 -27.41 11.25
C GLN A 254 -0.42 -27.32 11.60
N SER A 255 -0.12 -27.39 12.88
CA SER A 255 1.24 -27.56 13.40
C SER A 255 1.75 -28.97 13.11
N LYS A 256 3.08 -29.14 13.05
CA LYS A 256 3.70 -30.46 12.98
C LYS A 256 3.25 -31.34 14.15
N ASN A 257 2.91 -32.60 13.88
CA ASN A 257 2.53 -33.61 14.88
C ASN A 257 1.33 -33.21 15.77
N GLN A 258 0.46 -32.32 15.30
CA GLN A 258 -0.78 -32.00 15.99
C GLN A 258 -1.98 -32.31 15.11
N ASN A 259 -3.09 -32.71 15.75
CA ASN A 259 -4.35 -33.02 15.07
C ASN A 259 -5.29 -31.81 14.99
N LYS A 260 -5.01 -30.73 15.74
CA LYS A 260 -5.80 -29.51 15.70
C LYS A 260 -5.41 -28.68 14.47
N SER A 261 -6.32 -28.60 13.51
CA SER A 261 -6.18 -27.80 12.30
C SER A 261 -7.05 -26.54 12.34
N ILE A 262 -6.63 -25.51 11.61
CA ILE A 262 -7.44 -24.31 11.34
C ILE A 262 -7.73 -24.21 9.83
N PRO A 263 -8.79 -23.50 9.42
CA PRO A 263 -9.00 -23.14 8.02
C PRO A 263 -7.79 -22.40 7.45
N MET A 264 -7.44 -22.70 6.20
CA MET A 264 -6.39 -21.97 5.46
C MET A 264 -6.92 -20.60 5.01
N VAL A 265 -6.10 -19.56 5.19
CA VAL A 265 -6.48 -18.17 4.89
C VAL A 265 -6.16 -17.83 3.44
N TRP A 266 -6.95 -18.38 2.51
CA TRP A 266 -6.77 -18.13 1.08
C TRP A 266 -7.42 -16.85 0.59
N LYS A 267 -8.64 -16.58 1.04
CA LYS A 267 -9.42 -15.43 0.56
C LYS A 267 -9.34 -14.29 1.56
N ASN A 268 -9.19 -13.09 1.02
CA ASN A 268 -9.36 -11.88 1.77
C ASN A 268 -10.84 -11.66 2.08
N SER A 269 -11.10 -10.93 3.18
CA SER A 269 -12.45 -10.53 3.55
C SER A 269 -12.42 -9.30 4.46
N PRO A 270 -13.53 -8.54 4.53
CA PRO A 270 -13.65 -7.42 5.48
C PRO A 270 -13.39 -7.85 6.93
N GLU A 271 -13.82 -9.04 7.34
CA GLU A 271 -13.60 -9.61 8.68
C GLU A 271 -12.13 -9.92 8.94
N LEU A 272 -11.44 -10.56 7.99
CA LEU A 272 -10.00 -10.83 8.12
C LEU A 272 -9.22 -9.52 8.27
N MET A 273 -9.60 -8.49 7.50
CA MET A 273 -8.97 -7.19 7.56
C MET A 273 -9.24 -6.49 8.89
N ARG A 274 -10.46 -6.55 9.43
CA ARG A 274 -10.77 -6.00 10.76
C ARG A 274 -9.97 -6.70 11.86
N PHE A 275 -9.90 -8.03 11.82
CA PHE A 275 -9.09 -8.83 12.73
C PHE A 275 -7.60 -8.40 12.68
N LEU A 276 -7.04 -8.24 11.47
CA LEU A 276 -5.67 -7.75 11.30
C LEU A 276 -5.50 -6.31 11.80
N GLY A 277 -6.49 -5.44 11.59
CA GLY A 277 -6.52 -4.06 12.09
C GLY A 277 -6.40 -3.98 13.61
N TYR A 278 -7.18 -4.78 14.35
CA TYR A 278 -7.07 -4.88 15.79
C TYR A 278 -5.70 -5.39 16.24
N LEU A 279 -5.17 -6.40 15.57
CA LEU A 279 -3.84 -6.91 15.88
C LEU A 279 -2.72 -5.89 15.61
N LEU A 280 -2.87 -5.08 14.55
CA LEU A 280 -1.92 -4.01 14.26
C LEU A 280 -1.99 -2.89 15.31
N ALA A 281 -3.13 -2.65 15.95
CA ALA A 281 -3.22 -1.72 17.08
C ALA A 281 -2.64 -2.34 18.35
N GLU A 282 -3.27 -3.38 18.88
CA GLU A 282 -3.05 -3.87 20.25
C GLU A 282 -2.59 -5.33 20.31
N GLY A 283 -2.35 -5.95 19.15
CA GLY A 283 -1.93 -7.34 19.07
C GLY A 283 -0.43 -7.57 19.29
N ARG A 284 -0.10 -8.76 19.80
CA ARG A 284 1.27 -9.26 19.94
C ARG A 284 1.37 -10.73 19.53
N LEU A 285 2.39 -11.05 18.72
CA LEU A 285 2.72 -12.43 18.35
C LEU A 285 3.96 -12.91 19.12
N THR A 286 3.86 -14.04 19.82
CA THR A 286 4.95 -14.55 20.67
C THR A 286 5.62 -15.80 20.09
N LYS A 287 6.86 -16.09 20.53
CA LYS A 287 7.57 -17.35 20.23
C LYS A 287 6.89 -18.61 20.80
N SER A 288 6.09 -18.47 21.86
CA SER A 288 5.30 -19.55 22.48
C SER A 288 4.04 -19.90 21.69
N ASN A 289 3.95 -19.47 20.42
CA ASN A 289 2.83 -19.68 19.52
C ASN A 289 1.52 -19.02 19.97
N GLN A 290 1.61 -17.94 20.77
CA GLN A 290 0.45 -17.18 21.22
C GLN A 290 0.25 -15.92 20.36
N ILE A 291 -1.01 -15.64 20.07
CA ILE A 291 -1.50 -14.39 19.49
C ILE A 291 -2.29 -13.72 20.60
N TRP A 292 -1.75 -12.65 21.14
CA TRP A 292 -2.37 -11.84 22.18
C TRP A 292 -3.10 -10.68 21.54
N PHE A 293 -4.27 -10.37 22.09
CA PHE A 293 -5.01 -9.15 21.86
C PHE A 293 -5.56 -8.67 23.20
N THR A 294 -5.28 -7.43 23.56
CA THR A 294 -5.69 -6.86 24.85
C THR A 294 -6.52 -5.62 24.60
N ASN A 295 -7.75 -5.58 25.13
CA ASN A 295 -8.59 -4.39 25.04
C ASN A 295 -9.61 -4.35 26.18
N GLY A 296 -10.00 -3.13 26.62
CA GLY A 296 -10.98 -2.93 27.68
C GLY A 296 -12.36 -2.43 27.24
N THR A 297 -12.54 -2.22 25.94
CA THR A 297 -13.81 -1.78 25.35
C THR A 297 -14.63 -3.01 24.98
N GLN A 298 -15.76 -3.19 25.64
CA GLN A 298 -16.60 -4.39 25.51
C GLN A 298 -17.00 -4.68 24.06
N GLU A 299 -17.45 -3.68 23.29
CA GLU A 299 -17.87 -3.91 21.90
C GLU A 299 -16.73 -4.37 20.98
N ILE A 300 -15.48 -3.96 21.28
CA ILE A 300 -14.29 -4.38 20.54
C ILE A 300 -13.93 -5.82 20.90
N VAL A 301 -13.97 -6.15 22.20
CA VAL A 301 -13.70 -7.50 22.70
C VAL A 301 -14.69 -8.50 22.11
N GLU A 302 -15.99 -8.20 22.14
CA GLU A 302 -17.04 -9.03 21.56
C GLU A 302 -16.87 -9.22 20.05
N ASP A 303 -16.59 -8.13 19.31
CA ASP A 303 -16.33 -8.22 17.87
C ASP A 303 -15.08 -9.06 17.58
N TYR A 304 -13.99 -8.90 18.33
CA TYR A 304 -12.79 -9.70 18.17
C TYR A 304 -13.06 -11.19 18.42
N LEU A 305 -13.78 -11.55 19.48
CA LEU A 305 -14.18 -12.93 19.77
C LEU A 305 -15.00 -13.52 18.60
N ASN A 306 -15.98 -12.77 18.10
CA ASN A 306 -16.80 -13.18 16.95
C ASN A 306 -15.96 -13.40 15.69
N LEU A 307 -14.98 -12.53 15.42
CA LEU A 307 -14.05 -12.68 14.30
C LEU A 307 -13.20 -13.95 14.45
N THR A 308 -12.67 -14.24 15.63
CA THR A 308 -11.84 -15.45 15.84
C THR A 308 -12.63 -16.75 15.62
N LYS A 309 -13.89 -16.78 16.07
CA LYS A 309 -14.81 -17.89 15.81
C LYS A 309 -15.12 -18.01 14.31
N LYS A 310 -15.50 -16.91 13.66
CA LYS A 310 -15.90 -16.89 12.25
C LYS A 310 -14.76 -17.26 11.29
N LEU A 311 -13.57 -16.72 11.51
CA LEU A 311 -12.43 -16.88 10.62
C LEU A 311 -11.69 -18.21 10.82
N PHE A 312 -11.57 -18.65 12.08
CA PHE A 312 -10.64 -19.73 12.43
C PHE A 312 -11.28 -20.87 13.21
N ASN A 313 -12.57 -20.77 13.54
CA ASN A 313 -13.27 -21.67 14.47
C ASN A 313 -12.48 -21.87 15.78
N PHE A 314 -11.91 -20.77 16.28
CA PHE A 314 -11.02 -20.78 17.44
C PHE A 314 -11.80 -20.38 18.70
N ALA A 315 -11.59 -21.13 19.78
CA ALA A 315 -12.00 -20.74 21.14
C ALA A 315 -10.78 -20.14 21.85
N PRO A 316 -10.67 -18.81 21.98
CA PRO A 316 -9.57 -18.17 22.68
C PRO A 316 -9.64 -18.44 24.19
N GLU A 317 -8.48 -18.37 24.84
CA GLU A 317 -8.40 -18.21 26.29
C GLU A 317 -8.63 -16.72 26.60
N ILE A 318 -9.50 -16.43 27.57
CA ILE A 318 -9.83 -15.06 27.98
C ILE A 318 -9.40 -14.89 29.43
N LYS A 319 -8.62 -13.85 29.70
CA LYS A 319 -8.18 -13.49 31.05
C LYS A 319 -8.47 -12.03 31.30
N GLU A 320 -9.01 -11.71 32.48
CA GLU A 320 -9.14 -10.33 32.92
C GLU A 320 -7.89 -9.98 33.73
N TYR A 321 -7.02 -9.13 33.18
CA TYR A 321 -5.78 -8.72 33.84
C TYR A 321 -6.00 -7.54 34.82
N LYS A 322 -6.96 -6.67 34.49
CA LYS A 322 -7.44 -5.55 35.31
C LYS A 322 -8.94 -5.39 35.10
N PRO A 323 -9.69 -4.76 36.03
CA PRO A 323 -11.13 -4.54 35.88
C PRO A 323 -11.47 -3.95 34.50
N ASN A 324 -12.31 -4.65 33.75
CA ASN A 324 -12.72 -4.30 32.40
C ASN A 324 -11.58 -4.24 31.36
N CYS A 325 -10.53 -5.06 31.51
CA CYS A 325 -9.45 -5.16 30.53
C CYS A 325 -9.07 -6.62 30.31
N TYR A 326 -9.31 -7.11 29.09
CA TYR A 326 -9.27 -8.53 28.76
C TYR A 326 -8.09 -8.85 27.85
N ASP A 327 -7.30 -9.84 28.24
CA ASP A 327 -6.34 -10.53 27.40
C ASP A 327 -7.03 -11.71 26.71
N ILE A 328 -7.09 -11.65 25.38
CA ILE A 328 -7.62 -12.69 24.51
C ILE A 328 -6.45 -13.38 23.82
N ILE A 329 -6.26 -14.68 24.11
CA ILE A 329 -5.07 -15.43 23.72
C ILE A 329 -5.46 -16.59 22.81
N LEU A 330 -4.94 -16.58 21.57
CA LEU A 330 -5.06 -17.69 20.61
C LEU A 330 -3.75 -18.46 20.53
N TYR A 331 -3.83 -19.78 20.37
CA TYR A 331 -2.67 -20.67 20.27
C TYR A 331 -2.56 -21.31 18.89
N SER A 332 -1.79 -20.70 17.99
CA SER A 332 -1.65 -21.23 16.62
C SER A 332 -0.37 -20.78 15.94
N LYS A 333 0.61 -21.70 15.87
CA LYS A 333 1.85 -21.49 15.11
C LYS A 333 1.58 -21.26 13.62
N PRO A 334 0.73 -22.03 12.92
CA PRO A 334 0.46 -21.80 11.51
C PRO A 334 -0.15 -20.42 11.26
N LEU A 335 -1.11 -19.98 12.10
CA LEU A 335 -1.71 -18.66 11.95
C LEU A 335 -0.70 -17.54 12.17
N ILE A 336 0.18 -17.65 13.17
CA ILE A 336 1.28 -16.68 13.38
C ILE A 336 2.12 -16.56 12.11
N LYS A 337 2.49 -17.68 11.48
CA LYS A 337 3.29 -17.66 10.25
C LYS A 337 2.56 -17.06 9.07
N ILE A 338 1.23 -17.20 8.98
CA ILE A 338 0.41 -16.49 7.98
C ILE A 338 0.37 -14.98 8.29
N LEU A 339 0.12 -14.60 9.53
CA LEU A 339 0.09 -13.19 9.96
C LEU A 339 1.43 -12.49 9.73
N GLU A 340 2.55 -13.21 9.89
CA GLU A 340 3.88 -12.73 9.51
C GLU A 340 3.97 -12.37 8.01
N LYS A 341 3.37 -13.18 7.12
CA LYS A 341 3.32 -12.86 5.68
C LYS A 341 2.42 -11.66 5.39
N PHE A 342 1.44 -11.37 6.26
CA PHE A 342 0.58 -10.20 6.14
C PHE A 342 1.20 -8.91 6.68
N GLY A 343 2.31 -8.97 7.41
CA GLY A 343 3.08 -7.81 7.88
C GLY A 343 3.18 -7.69 9.41
N MET A 344 2.51 -8.58 10.16
CA MET A 344 2.76 -8.70 11.60
C MET A 344 4.17 -9.23 11.85
N GLN A 345 4.74 -8.95 13.02
CA GLN A 345 6.07 -9.44 13.37
C GLN A 345 6.07 -10.10 14.74
N GLN A 346 6.70 -11.27 14.82
CA GLN A 346 6.84 -12.03 16.05
C GLN A 346 7.95 -11.46 16.93
N ASN A 347 7.67 -11.23 18.21
CA ASN A 347 8.62 -10.76 19.22
C ASN A 347 9.45 -9.53 18.81
N LYS A 348 8.80 -8.58 18.12
CA LYS A 348 9.42 -7.31 17.77
C LYS A 348 8.64 -6.15 18.36
N THR A 349 9.34 -5.04 18.50
CA THR A 349 8.82 -3.75 18.97
C THR A 349 7.80 -3.20 17.98
N THR A 350 6.95 -2.30 18.48
CA THR A 350 5.87 -1.66 17.70
C THR A 350 6.37 -0.86 16.50
N GLU A 351 7.65 -0.47 16.46
CA GLU A 351 8.28 0.25 15.34
C GLU A 351 8.47 -0.61 14.07
N HIS A 352 8.29 -1.92 14.17
CA HIS A 352 8.44 -2.85 13.06
C HIS A 352 7.10 -3.37 12.50
N LYS A 353 5.96 -2.96 13.06
CA LYS A 353 4.64 -3.33 12.50
C LYS A 353 4.53 -2.86 11.05
N ASP A 354 3.91 -3.64 10.17
CA ASP A 354 3.77 -3.29 8.75
C ASP A 354 2.48 -3.86 8.17
N ILE A 355 2.07 -3.34 7.01
CA ILE A 355 1.07 -3.94 6.15
C ILE A 355 1.77 -4.40 4.88
N SER A 356 1.81 -5.70 4.67
CA SER A 356 2.52 -6.29 3.54
C SER A 356 1.92 -5.86 2.19
N ASN A 357 2.75 -5.91 1.15
CA ASN A 357 2.28 -5.78 -0.23
C ASN A 357 1.33 -6.91 -0.66
N LEU A 358 1.27 -8.02 0.09
CA LEU A 358 0.28 -9.07 -0.13
C LEU A 358 -1.15 -8.56 0.17
N ILE A 359 -1.29 -7.80 1.26
CA ILE A 359 -2.56 -7.15 1.64
C ILE A 359 -2.90 -6.03 0.65
N LEU A 360 -1.97 -5.10 0.41
CA LEU A 360 -2.28 -3.96 -0.48
C LEU A 360 -2.74 -4.39 -1.88
N LYS A 361 -2.16 -5.49 -2.39
CA LYS A 361 -2.46 -6.03 -3.70
C LYS A 361 -3.80 -6.74 -3.82
N ASN A 362 -4.16 -7.52 -2.79
CA ASN A 362 -5.31 -8.40 -2.83
C ASN A 362 -6.49 -7.88 -2.00
N SER A 363 -6.47 -6.60 -1.60
CA SER A 363 -7.58 -5.94 -0.91
C SER A 363 -8.32 -4.97 -1.83
N SER A 364 -9.64 -5.00 -1.74
CA SER A 364 -10.60 -4.01 -2.22
C SER A 364 -10.76 -2.85 -1.23
N ASN A 365 -11.49 -1.80 -1.62
CA ASN A 365 -11.77 -0.68 -0.73
C ASN A 365 -12.54 -1.10 0.55
N PRO A 366 -13.64 -1.90 0.47
CA PRO A 366 -14.33 -2.39 1.68
C PRO A 366 -13.44 -3.18 2.64
N GLU A 367 -12.51 -3.98 2.11
CA GLU A 367 -11.56 -4.74 2.92
C GLU A 367 -10.57 -3.79 3.63
N LEU A 368 -9.98 -2.83 2.90
CA LEU A 368 -9.07 -1.86 3.49
C LEU A 368 -9.76 -0.91 4.49
N SER A 369 -11.04 -0.58 4.24
CA SER A 369 -11.89 0.15 5.18
C SER A 369 -11.99 -0.56 6.52
N GLN A 370 -12.19 -1.88 6.52
CA GLN A 370 -12.25 -2.66 7.75
C GLN A 370 -10.89 -2.82 8.43
N LEU A 371 -9.79 -2.87 7.67
CA LEU A 371 -8.44 -2.83 8.25
C LEU A 371 -8.21 -1.54 9.03
N LEU A 372 -8.56 -0.39 8.44
CA LEU A 372 -8.49 0.89 9.15
C LEU A 372 -9.50 0.97 10.28
N ASN A 373 -10.70 0.39 10.16
CA ASN A 373 -11.67 0.33 11.24
C ASN A 373 -11.09 -0.29 12.51
N GLY A 374 -10.54 -1.51 12.41
CA GLY A 374 -9.92 -2.18 13.55
C GLY A 374 -8.74 -1.38 14.13
N LEU A 375 -7.91 -0.81 13.25
CA LEU A 375 -6.74 -0.04 13.64
C LEU A 375 -7.11 1.27 14.37
N PHE A 376 -8.07 2.05 13.86
CA PHE A 376 -8.54 3.30 14.49
C PHE A 376 -9.39 3.02 15.74
N CYS A 377 -10.06 1.87 15.83
CA CYS A 377 -10.77 1.45 17.04
C CYS A 377 -9.80 1.17 18.19
N GLY A 378 -8.62 0.62 17.94
CA GLY A 378 -7.54 0.51 18.92
C GLY A 378 -6.77 1.82 19.10
N ASP A 379 -5.87 2.12 18.17
CA ASP A 379 -4.85 3.19 18.29
C ASP A 379 -5.34 4.59 17.86
N GLY A 380 -6.50 4.69 17.22
CA GLY A 380 -7.03 5.98 16.74
C GLY A 380 -7.59 6.84 17.88
N TYR A 381 -7.56 8.16 17.71
CA TYR A 381 -8.17 9.10 18.64
C TYR A 381 -9.09 10.06 17.89
N VAL A 382 -10.23 10.40 18.52
CA VAL A 382 -11.18 11.40 18.01
C VAL A 382 -11.15 12.57 18.98
N SER A 383 -10.50 13.65 18.56
CA SER A 383 -10.36 14.88 19.32
C SER A 383 -11.57 15.81 19.12
N LYS A 384 -11.50 17.04 19.62
CA LYS A 384 -12.55 18.07 19.42
C LYS A 384 -12.59 18.66 18.00
N SER A 385 -11.60 18.38 17.15
CA SER A 385 -11.47 19.00 15.82
C SER A 385 -11.06 18.06 14.68
N HIS A 386 -10.51 16.88 15.01
CA HIS A 386 -9.95 15.96 14.02
C HIS A 386 -9.90 14.53 14.56
N VAL A 387 -9.73 13.60 13.63
CA VAL A 387 -9.38 12.20 13.92
C VAL A 387 -7.88 12.04 13.67
N ASP A 388 -7.17 11.41 14.59
CA ASP A 388 -5.75 11.10 14.42
C ASP A 388 -5.42 9.64 14.73
N ILE A 389 -4.28 9.21 14.21
CA ILE A 389 -3.61 7.98 14.61
C ILE A 389 -2.11 8.24 14.70
N VAL A 390 -1.47 7.68 15.73
CA VAL A 390 -0.05 7.84 15.98
C VAL A 390 0.62 6.47 16.02
N THR A 391 1.66 6.27 15.22
CA THR A 391 2.42 5.01 15.20
C THR A 391 3.92 5.24 15.31
N LYS A 392 4.62 4.31 15.99
CA LYS A 392 6.09 4.30 16.05
C LYS A 392 6.71 3.77 14.75
N SER A 393 5.93 3.04 13.95
CA SER A 393 6.43 2.41 12.72
C SER A 393 6.30 3.34 11.51
N PRO A 394 7.42 3.75 10.86
CA PRO A 394 7.38 4.50 9.61
C PRO A 394 6.70 3.72 8.47
N LYS A 395 6.91 2.39 8.40
CA LYS A 395 6.32 1.53 7.36
C LYS A 395 4.80 1.52 7.46
N LEU A 396 4.27 1.14 8.62
CA LEU A 396 2.85 1.22 8.91
C LEU A 396 2.25 2.61 8.63
N ALA A 397 2.93 3.71 9.01
CA ALA A 397 2.46 5.07 8.74
C ALA A 397 2.24 5.30 7.23
N VAL A 398 3.23 4.98 6.39
CA VAL A 398 3.11 5.11 4.94
C VAL A 398 1.99 4.24 4.35
N LYS A 399 1.79 3.03 4.90
CA LYS A 399 0.71 2.13 4.46
C LYS A 399 -0.66 2.69 4.82
N ILE A 400 -0.85 3.22 6.03
CA ILE A 400 -2.09 3.92 6.44
C ILE A 400 -2.36 5.09 5.49
N GLN A 401 -1.36 5.93 5.23
CA GLN A 401 -1.46 7.08 4.33
C GLN A 401 -1.87 6.69 2.90
N SER A 402 -1.30 5.60 2.37
CA SER A 402 -1.67 5.09 1.04
C SER A 402 -3.11 4.58 1.02
N ILE A 403 -3.54 3.85 2.06
CA ILE A 403 -4.92 3.36 2.18
C ILE A 403 -5.92 4.51 2.30
N LEU A 404 -5.64 5.52 3.15
CA LEU A 404 -6.49 6.71 3.27
C LEU A 404 -6.64 7.42 1.91
N THR A 405 -5.56 7.59 1.16
CA THR A 405 -5.61 8.20 -0.19
C THR A 405 -6.46 7.36 -1.15
N ARG A 406 -6.37 6.03 -1.11
CA ARG A 406 -7.18 5.10 -1.90
C ARG A 406 -8.68 5.15 -1.54
N LEU A 407 -9.00 5.51 -0.31
CA LEU A 407 -10.37 5.74 0.17
C LEU A 407 -10.82 7.20 -0.02
N ASN A 408 -10.05 8.03 -0.73
CA ASN A 408 -10.32 9.45 -0.95
C ASN A 408 -10.41 10.26 0.37
N ILE A 409 -9.72 9.80 1.42
CA ILE A 409 -9.63 10.48 2.71
C ILE A 409 -8.34 11.28 2.75
N LYS A 410 -8.46 12.60 2.85
CA LYS A 410 -7.31 13.52 2.92
C LYS A 410 -6.73 13.50 4.34
N TYR A 411 -5.42 13.58 4.45
CA TYR A 411 -4.71 13.65 5.72
C TYR A 411 -3.57 14.66 5.66
N THR A 412 -3.15 15.07 6.85
CA THR A 412 -1.84 15.70 7.09
C THR A 412 -1.01 14.73 7.93
N SER A 413 0.31 14.80 7.79
CA SER A 413 1.20 13.95 8.56
C SER A 413 2.44 14.70 8.99
N ASN A 414 2.96 14.34 10.15
CA ASN A 414 4.16 14.94 10.70
C ASN A 414 4.84 13.98 11.66
N GLU A 415 6.14 14.13 11.79
CA GLU A 415 6.91 13.44 12.81
C GLU A 415 6.76 14.19 14.13
N ILE A 416 6.52 13.44 15.21
CA ILE A 416 6.39 13.98 16.57
C ILE A 416 7.32 13.23 17.51
N TYR A 417 7.73 13.90 18.59
CA TYR A 417 8.45 13.27 19.69
C TYR A 417 7.51 13.15 20.89
N LYS A 418 7.33 11.93 21.40
CA LYS A 418 6.69 11.70 22.69
C LYS A 418 7.76 11.61 23.76
N ILE A 419 7.63 12.43 24.80
CA ILE A 419 8.58 12.53 25.90
C ILE A 419 7.85 12.18 27.19
N CYS A 420 8.37 11.22 27.95
CA CYS A 420 7.95 10.97 29.33
C CYS A 420 9.08 11.43 30.25
N THR A 421 8.88 12.55 30.93
CA THR A 421 9.89 13.17 31.80
C THR A 421 10.24 12.27 32.98
N THR A 422 9.27 11.54 33.52
CA THR A 422 9.45 10.65 34.68
C THR A 422 10.35 9.45 34.39
N THR A 423 10.31 8.91 33.16
CA THR A 423 11.13 7.75 32.75
C THR A 423 12.28 8.14 31.82
N GLN A 424 12.49 9.44 31.57
CA GLN A 424 13.40 10.00 30.56
C GLN A 424 13.22 9.40 29.14
N PHE A 425 12.07 8.79 28.86
CA PHE A 425 11.80 8.18 27.57
C PHE A 425 11.56 9.26 26.52
N ARG A 426 12.27 9.17 25.39
CA ARG A 426 12.00 9.94 24.17
C ARG A 426 11.84 8.99 22.99
N GLY A 427 10.68 9.03 22.34
CA GLY A 427 10.41 8.23 21.15
C GLY A 427 9.95 9.10 19.98
N LYS A 428 10.46 8.79 18.77
CA LYS A 428 10.00 9.37 17.52
C LYS A 428 8.77 8.59 17.00
N TYR A 429 7.73 9.31 16.61
CA TYR A 429 6.48 8.75 16.10
C TYR A 429 6.01 9.51 14.87
N HIS A 430 5.12 8.90 14.11
CA HIS A 430 4.42 9.50 12.98
C HIS A 430 2.97 9.72 13.36
N SER A 431 2.52 10.98 13.31
CA SER A 431 1.12 11.38 13.49
C SER A 431 0.48 11.58 12.13
N ILE A 432 -0.73 11.03 11.96
CA ILE A 432 -1.56 11.18 10.76
C ILE A 432 -2.89 11.75 11.21
N ASN A 433 -3.25 12.93 10.69
CA ASN A 433 -4.40 13.71 11.17
C ASN A 433 -5.37 14.00 10.02
N ILE A 434 -6.66 13.81 10.29
CA ILE A 434 -7.76 13.95 9.34
C ILE A 434 -8.66 15.10 9.82
N TYR A 435 -8.62 16.22 9.10
CA TYR A 435 -9.35 17.45 9.41
C TYR A 435 -10.48 17.72 8.43
N GLY A 436 -11.42 18.59 8.85
CA GLY A 436 -12.47 19.17 8.03
C GLY A 436 -13.73 18.30 7.99
N SER A 437 -14.90 18.88 8.25
CA SER A 437 -16.14 18.12 8.43
C SER A 437 -16.54 17.28 7.21
N ASN A 438 -16.39 17.80 5.98
CA ASN A 438 -16.65 17.01 4.76
C ASN A 438 -15.72 15.79 4.62
N ASN A 439 -14.45 15.96 4.98
CA ASN A 439 -13.45 14.91 4.88
C ASN A 439 -13.63 13.89 6.03
N LEU A 440 -14.04 14.34 7.21
CA LEU A 440 -14.46 13.49 8.33
C LEU A 440 -15.74 12.70 8.01
N LYS A 441 -16.68 13.28 7.26
CA LYS A 441 -17.83 12.56 6.71
C LYS A 441 -17.39 11.48 5.73
N THR A 442 -16.48 11.80 4.81
CA THR A 442 -15.87 10.78 3.92
C THR A 442 -15.18 9.67 4.72
N PHE A 443 -14.47 10.01 5.80
CA PHE A 443 -13.89 9.03 6.72
C PHE A 443 -14.96 8.15 7.35
N GLN A 444 -16.03 8.74 7.91
CA GLN A 444 -17.13 8.01 8.56
C GLN A 444 -17.86 7.07 7.59
N ASP A 445 -18.15 7.54 6.38
CA ASP A 445 -18.84 6.79 5.33
C ASP A 445 -18.02 5.58 4.88
N ASN A 446 -16.69 5.72 4.83
CA ASN A 446 -15.79 4.62 4.43
C ASN A 446 -15.37 3.73 5.61
N ILE A 447 -15.25 4.28 6.82
CA ILE A 447 -14.67 3.63 8.00
C ILE A 447 -15.65 3.81 9.18
N TYR A 448 -16.66 2.94 9.22
CA TYR A 448 -17.64 2.91 10.31
C TYR A 448 -17.05 2.29 11.58
N LEU A 449 -16.55 3.13 12.49
CA LEU A 449 -15.85 2.70 13.71
C LEU A 449 -16.74 1.84 14.61
N ILE A 450 -16.32 0.62 14.94
CA ILE A 450 -17.03 -0.24 15.91
C ILE A 450 -17.04 0.37 17.30
N HIS A 451 -16.00 1.10 17.69
CA HIS A 451 -15.96 1.76 18.98
C HIS A 451 -17.01 2.87 19.10
N ASN A 452 -17.99 2.67 19.98
CA ASN A 452 -19.19 3.50 20.09
C ASN A 452 -18.86 4.95 20.50
N ASN A 453 -17.99 5.15 21.50
CA ASN A 453 -17.62 6.50 21.95
C ASN A 453 -16.85 7.28 20.88
N LYS A 454 -15.95 6.64 20.14
CA LYS A 454 -15.24 7.28 19.02
C LYS A 454 -16.22 7.66 17.91
N ARG A 455 -17.19 6.79 17.60
CA ARG A 455 -18.23 7.05 16.60
C ARG A 455 -19.11 8.26 16.97
N LYS A 456 -19.60 8.33 18.21
CA LYS A 456 -20.39 9.49 18.70
C LYS A 456 -19.62 10.80 18.56
N ARG A 457 -18.36 10.83 18.99
CA ARG A 457 -17.50 12.02 18.83
C ARG A 457 -17.30 12.39 17.35
N LEU A 458 -17.16 11.41 16.47
CA LEU A 458 -17.01 11.65 15.04
C LEU A 458 -18.27 12.27 14.43
N GLU A 459 -19.45 11.80 14.81
CA GLU A 459 -20.75 12.35 14.39
C GLU A 459 -20.92 13.83 14.78
N GLU A 460 -20.46 14.20 15.98
CA GLU A 460 -20.46 15.62 16.42
C GLU A 460 -19.57 16.51 15.52
N LEU A 461 -18.44 15.98 15.04
CA LEU A 461 -17.53 16.73 14.17
C LEU A 461 -18.07 16.85 12.75
N THR A 462 -18.77 15.84 12.24
CA THR A 462 -19.31 15.82 10.87
C THR A 462 -20.47 16.80 10.70
N ASN A 463 -21.20 17.11 11.78
CA ASN A 463 -22.31 18.05 11.77
C ASN A 463 -21.89 19.52 11.72
N LYS A 464 -20.60 19.83 11.87
CA LYS A 464 -20.08 21.21 11.79
C LYS A 464 -20.09 21.73 10.35
N LYS A 465 -20.49 22.99 10.17
CA LYS A 465 -20.47 23.65 8.86
C LYS A 465 -19.06 23.65 8.27
N SER A 466 -18.93 23.12 7.07
CA SER A 466 -17.64 23.00 6.36
C SER A 466 -17.23 24.34 5.78
N ASN A 467 -16.01 24.81 6.09
CA ASN A 467 -15.36 25.91 5.37
C ASN A 467 -13.83 25.70 5.24
N PRO A 468 -13.36 24.59 4.61
CA PRO A 468 -11.94 24.35 4.47
C PRO A 468 -11.33 25.22 3.36
N ASN A 469 -10.43 26.14 3.74
CA ASN A 469 -9.53 26.84 2.80
C ASN A 469 -8.36 25.92 2.37
N LEU A 470 -8.68 24.71 1.91
CA LEU A 470 -7.72 23.72 1.44
C LEU A 470 -8.02 23.40 -0.03
N ASP A 471 -6.99 23.05 -0.81
CA ASP A 471 -7.16 22.60 -2.20
C ASP A 471 -7.65 23.71 -3.16
N LEU A 472 -7.36 24.96 -2.81
CA LEU A 472 -7.62 26.14 -3.64
C LEU A 472 -6.48 26.32 -4.65
N ILE A 473 -6.80 26.66 -5.89
CA ILE A 473 -5.83 26.86 -6.99
C ILE A 473 -5.74 28.34 -7.36
N GLU A 474 -4.71 28.78 -8.07
CA GLU A 474 -4.60 30.18 -8.54
C GLU A 474 -5.52 30.44 -9.75
N ALA A 475 -6.84 30.38 -9.54
CA ALA A 475 -7.85 30.51 -10.59
C ALA A 475 -8.79 31.70 -10.38
N ASN A 476 -8.48 32.59 -9.43
CA ASN A 476 -9.36 33.68 -9.00
C ASN A 476 -9.76 34.57 -10.18
N ASN A 477 -8.80 34.98 -11.01
CA ASN A 477 -9.07 35.81 -12.19
C ASN A 477 -9.94 35.10 -13.23
N LEU A 478 -9.67 33.81 -13.49
CA LEU A 478 -10.47 33.01 -14.41
C LEU A 478 -11.91 32.88 -13.93
N ILE A 479 -12.09 32.52 -12.66
CA ILE A 479 -13.42 32.35 -12.05
C ILE A 479 -14.18 33.68 -12.03
N LYS A 480 -13.51 34.79 -11.70
CA LYS A 480 -14.08 36.14 -11.78
C LYS A 480 -14.58 36.47 -13.19
N ASN A 481 -13.76 36.19 -14.20
CA ASN A 481 -14.12 36.45 -15.59
C ASN A 481 -15.33 35.59 -16.01
N VAL A 482 -15.32 34.29 -15.71
CA VAL A 482 -16.46 33.39 -15.99
C VAL A 482 -17.73 33.86 -15.28
N CYS A 483 -17.65 34.26 -14.01
CA CYS A 483 -18.82 34.79 -13.30
C CYS A 483 -19.32 36.10 -13.91
N LYS A 484 -18.43 36.97 -14.39
CA LYS A 484 -18.79 38.21 -15.09
C LYS A 484 -19.46 37.92 -16.42
N ASP A 485 -18.91 37.01 -17.22
CA ASP A 485 -19.41 36.63 -18.54
C ASP A 485 -20.79 35.95 -18.44
N LEU A 486 -20.96 35.07 -17.45
CA LEU A 486 -22.23 34.41 -17.14
C LEU A 486 -23.20 35.29 -16.33
N LYS A 487 -22.83 36.54 -16.00
CA LYS A 487 -23.62 37.50 -15.21
C LYS A 487 -24.07 36.94 -13.85
N ILE A 488 -23.25 36.08 -13.23
CA ILE A 488 -23.52 35.47 -11.92
C ILE A 488 -23.29 36.51 -10.81
N LYS A 489 -24.35 36.84 -10.06
CA LYS A 489 -24.25 37.69 -8.86
C LYS A 489 -23.77 36.85 -7.67
N ILE A 490 -22.57 37.14 -7.16
CA ILE A 490 -21.93 36.35 -6.08
C ILE A 490 -22.53 36.62 -4.70
N LYS A 491 -22.87 37.88 -4.38
CA LYS A 491 -23.34 38.29 -3.05
C LYS A 491 -24.55 37.50 -2.54
N PRO A 492 -25.58 37.19 -3.36
CA PRO A 492 -26.67 36.29 -2.96
C PRO A 492 -26.22 34.84 -2.74
N LEU A 493 -25.27 34.36 -3.55
CA LEU A 493 -24.82 32.96 -3.60
C LEU A 493 -23.81 32.59 -2.51
N ARG A 494 -23.20 33.56 -1.82
CA ARG A 494 -22.11 33.32 -0.84
C ARG A 494 -22.42 32.29 0.24
N LYS A 495 -23.69 32.16 0.66
CA LYS A 495 -24.10 31.20 1.71
C LYS A 495 -24.12 29.76 1.18
N GLU A 496 -24.48 29.59 -0.09
CA GLU A 496 -24.64 28.30 -0.77
C GLU A 496 -23.33 27.87 -1.45
N PHE A 497 -22.58 28.82 -2.02
CA PHE A 497 -21.32 28.61 -2.74
C PHE A 497 -20.17 29.44 -2.14
N PRO A 498 -19.74 29.16 -0.89
CA PRO A 498 -18.70 29.93 -0.21
C PRO A 498 -17.34 29.89 -0.92
N THR A 499 -17.03 28.79 -1.63
CA THR A 499 -15.80 28.68 -2.41
C THR A 499 -15.81 29.61 -3.63
N LEU A 500 -16.96 29.76 -4.29
CA LEU A 500 -17.11 30.67 -5.42
C LEU A 500 -16.91 32.13 -4.98
N ASP A 501 -17.47 32.49 -3.83
CA ASP A 501 -17.25 33.77 -3.16
C ASP A 501 -15.75 34.01 -2.88
N SER A 502 -15.09 33.01 -2.27
CA SER A 502 -13.66 33.09 -1.95
C SER A 502 -12.78 33.34 -3.19
N TYR A 503 -13.07 32.69 -4.31
CA TYR A 503 -12.36 32.91 -5.58
C TYR A 503 -12.63 34.31 -6.14
N CYS A 504 -13.90 34.72 -6.17
CA CYS A 504 -14.33 36.02 -6.71
C CYS A 504 -13.85 37.22 -5.88
N TYR A 505 -13.47 37.03 -4.62
CA TYR A 505 -12.94 38.09 -3.76
C TYR A 505 -11.45 37.95 -3.42
N ASN A 506 -10.69 37.18 -4.21
CA ASN A 506 -9.23 37.01 -3.99
C ASN A 506 -8.84 36.43 -2.62
N GLN A 507 -9.73 35.67 -1.99
CA GLN A 507 -9.49 35.05 -0.69
C GLN A 507 -8.82 33.67 -0.84
N CYS A 508 -8.89 33.07 -2.03
CA CYS A 508 -8.12 31.88 -2.38
C CYS A 508 -6.70 32.29 -2.76
N THR A 509 -5.71 32.08 -1.87
CA THR A 509 -4.27 32.20 -2.18
C THR A 509 -3.55 30.87 -2.05
#